data_AF-A0A3A3Z2Y2-F1
#
_entry.id   AF-A0A3A3Z2Y2-F1
#
_cell.length_a   1.000
_cell.length_b   1.000
_cell.length_c   1.000
_cell.angle_alpha   90.00
_cell.angle_beta   90.00
_cell.angle_gamma   90.00
#
_symmetry.space_group_name_H-M   'P 1'
#
loop_
_entity.id
_entity.type
_entity.pdbx_description
1 polymer ?
#
loop_
_entity_poly.entity_id
_entity_poly.type
_entity_poly.pdbx_seq_one_letter_code
_entity_poly.pdbx_strand_id
1 'polypeptide(L)'
;MRPGCPRAEHGSTERGAHPMTGTETPYPTHDLRAPLARPTEEDRTWAGAAHGGALAGVLAGGLFGVVAPITVLLARGQDSPYVRRHASAALNFQLTALLVAVVGGLAGIAVTVLTLGLALIVVLPAALAYVAFALVVMVLATVRAVQGEEYRYPLSIPFVR
;
A
#
# COMPACT_ATOMS: atom_id res chain seq x y z
N MET A 1 -78.66 -44.75 -31.92
CA MET A 1 -78.96 -43.78 -32.99
C MET A 1 -79.06 -42.39 -32.36
N ARG A 2 -78.15 -41.46 -32.74
CA ARG A 2 -78.17 -39.98 -32.56
C ARG A 2 -78.16 -39.42 -31.09
N PRO A 3 -77.85 -38.12 -30.84
CA PRO A 3 -76.53 -37.44 -30.96
C PRO A 3 -76.21 -36.41 -29.81
N GLY A 4 -74.98 -35.88 -29.76
CA GLY A 4 -74.71 -34.41 -29.64
C GLY A 4 -74.50 -33.67 -28.29
N CYS A 5 -73.26 -33.18 -28.11
CA CYS A 5 -72.84 -31.84 -27.60
C CYS A 5 -72.69 -31.50 -26.08
N PRO A 6 -71.86 -30.49 -25.67
CA PRO A 6 -70.64 -30.73 -24.88
C PRO A 6 -70.41 -29.84 -23.62
N ARG A 7 -69.33 -30.18 -22.88
CA ARG A 7 -68.36 -29.33 -22.12
C ARG A 7 -68.60 -29.00 -20.62
N ALA A 8 -67.49 -29.14 -19.87
CA ALA A 8 -67.11 -28.51 -18.57
C ALA A 8 -67.79 -29.12 -17.31
N GLU A 9 -67.20 -29.36 -16.13
CA GLU A 9 -66.08 -28.77 -15.39
C GLU A 9 -65.52 -29.72 -14.29
N HIS A 10 -64.26 -29.48 -13.94
CA HIS A 10 -63.61 -29.43 -12.60
C HIS A 10 -63.95 -30.42 -11.47
N GLY A 11 -62.88 -31.00 -10.92
CA GLY A 11 -62.88 -31.70 -9.64
C GLY A 11 -61.46 -31.96 -9.12
N SER A 12 -60.67 -30.91 -8.95
CA SER A 12 -59.36 -30.92 -8.32
C SER A 12 -59.48 -31.18 -6.81
N THR A 13 -58.84 -32.25 -6.31
CA THR A 13 -58.63 -32.47 -4.88
C THR A 13 -57.14 -32.33 -4.54
N GLU A 14 -56.85 -31.18 -3.93
CA GLU A 14 -55.93 -30.89 -2.84
C GLU A 14 -54.59 -31.64 -2.73
N ARG A 15 -53.50 -30.87 -2.87
CA ARG A 15 -52.32 -31.03 -2.01
C ARG A 15 -51.85 -29.66 -1.55
N GLY A 16 -52.05 -29.39 -0.27
CA GLY A 16 -51.62 -28.17 0.38
C GLY A 16 -50.10 -28.01 0.33
N ALA A 17 -49.65 -26.82 -0.04
CA ALA A 17 -48.32 -26.32 0.23
C ALA A 17 -48.47 -24.89 0.73
N HIS A 18 -48.26 -24.70 2.03
CA HIS A 18 -48.12 -23.37 2.63
C HIS A 18 -46.91 -22.66 2.00
N PRO A 19 -47.03 -21.39 1.59
CA PRO A 19 -45.88 -20.61 1.19
C PRO A 19 -45.05 -20.29 2.43
N MET A 20 -43.83 -20.80 2.50
CA MET A 20 -42.81 -20.28 3.42
C MET A 20 -42.41 -18.90 2.92
N THR A 21 -43.11 -17.87 3.39
CA THR A 21 -42.68 -16.48 3.29
C THR A 21 -41.47 -16.31 4.22
N GLY A 22 -40.30 -16.74 3.76
CA GLY A 22 -39.04 -16.32 4.33
C GLY A 22 -38.84 -14.85 4.01
N THR A 23 -38.99 -13.98 5.00
CA THR A 23 -38.42 -12.65 4.94
C THR A 23 -36.90 -12.81 4.97
N GLU A 24 -36.29 -12.96 3.78
CA GLU A 24 -34.87 -12.74 3.61
C GLU A 24 -34.58 -11.30 4.03
N THR A 25 -34.07 -11.15 5.25
CA THR A 25 -33.43 -9.90 5.65
C THR A 25 -32.19 -9.78 4.78
N PRO A 26 -32.06 -8.74 3.94
CA PRO A 26 -30.84 -8.56 3.15
C PRO A 26 -29.71 -8.36 4.15
N TYR A 27 -28.87 -9.38 4.33
CA TYR A 27 -27.58 -9.16 4.95
C TYR A 27 -26.90 -8.06 4.13
N PRO A 28 -26.40 -6.98 4.75
CA PRO A 28 -25.54 -6.05 4.03
C PRO A 28 -24.35 -6.88 3.57
N THR A 29 -24.34 -7.23 2.29
CA THR A 29 -23.18 -7.75 1.61
C THR A 29 -22.17 -6.60 1.69
N HIS A 30 -21.27 -6.66 2.66
CA HIS A 30 -20.05 -5.88 2.60
C HIS A 30 -19.38 -6.34 1.31
N ASP A 31 -19.54 -5.53 0.27
CA ASP A 31 -18.98 -5.79 -1.04
C ASP A 31 -17.46 -5.68 -0.87
N LEU A 32 -16.81 -6.81 -0.59
CA LEU A 32 -15.38 -6.90 -0.23
C LEU A 32 -14.44 -6.51 -1.39
N ARG A 33 -15.00 -6.02 -2.51
CA ARG A 33 -14.31 -5.54 -3.70
C ARG A 33 -15.14 -4.45 -4.38
N ALA A 34 -15.43 -3.35 -3.68
CA ALA A 34 -15.55 -2.09 -4.40
C ALA A 34 -14.25 -1.92 -5.22
N PRO A 35 -14.31 -1.75 -6.57
CA PRO A 35 -13.14 -1.41 -7.35
C PRO A 35 -12.46 -0.24 -6.64
N LEU A 36 -11.17 -0.38 -6.28
CA LEU A 36 -10.45 0.69 -5.61
C LEU A 36 -10.69 1.97 -6.43
N ALA A 37 -11.47 2.89 -5.87
CA ALA A 37 -11.77 4.14 -6.53
C ALA A 37 -10.40 4.74 -6.91
N ARG A 38 -10.26 5.14 -8.18
CA ARG A 38 -9.01 5.72 -8.68
C ARG A 38 -8.62 6.83 -7.69
N PRO A 39 -7.35 6.87 -7.22
CA PRO A 39 -6.94 7.90 -6.27
C PRO A 39 -7.24 9.28 -6.83
N THR A 40 -7.82 10.11 -5.97
CA THR A 40 -8.13 11.52 -6.28
C THR A 40 -6.83 12.30 -6.52
N GLU A 41 -6.94 13.50 -7.07
CA GLU A 41 -5.77 14.38 -7.19
C GLU A 41 -5.18 14.72 -5.82
N GLU A 42 -6.03 14.92 -4.81
CA GLU A 42 -5.60 15.17 -3.45
C GLU A 42 -4.84 13.98 -2.86
N ASP A 43 -5.32 12.75 -3.07
CA ASP A 43 -4.62 11.52 -2.67
C ASP A 43 -3.22 11.43 -3.26
N ARG A 44 -3.07 11.77 -4.54
CA ARG A 44 -1.77 11.75 -5.23
C ARG A 44 -0.84 12.83 -4.70
N THR A 45 -1.36 14.01 -4.39
CA THR A 45 -0.58 15.09 -3.77
C THR A 45 -0.05 14.67 -2.41
N TRP A 46 -0.89 14.09 -1.53
CA TRP A 46 -0.46 13.60 -0.22
C TRP A 46 0.51 12.42 -0.31
N ALA A 47 0.25 11.47 -1.21
CA ALA A 47 1.16 10.36 -1.47
C ALA A 47 2.52 10.84 -2.00
N GLY A 48 2.52 11.77 -2.95
CA GLY A 48 3.72 12.42 -3.46
C GLY A 48 4.48 13.18 -2.37
N ALA A 49 3.77 13.87 -1.47
CA ALA A 49 4.37 14.57 -0.34
C ALA A 49 5.07 13.62 0.66
N ALA A 50 4.55 12.41 0.86
CA ALA A 50 5.21 11.43 1.73
C ALA A 50 6.60 11.02 1.18
N HIS A 51 6.68 10.71 -0.12
CA HIS A 51 7.94 10.28 -0.76
C HIS A 51 8.88 11.46 -1.04
N GLY A 52 8.35 12.54 -1.63
CA GLY A 52 9.10 13.74 -1.98
C GLY A 52 9.61 14.50 -0.75
N GLY A 53 8.79 14.56 0.31
CA GLY A 53 9.21 15.11 1.59
C GLY A 53 10.27 14.25 2.28
N ALA A 54 10.17 12.91 2.16
CA ALA A 54 11.23 12.03 2.64
C ALA A 54 12.55 12.28 1.89
N LEU A 55 12.49 12.47 0.56
CA LEU A 55 13.66 12.84 -0.26
C LEU A 55 14.27 14.17 0.17
N ALA A 56 13.45 15.20 0.33
CA ALA A 56 13.91 16.49 0.83
C ALA A 56 14.56 16.35 2.22
N GLY A 57 13.96 15.57 3.12
CA GLY A 57 14.51 15.31 4.46
C GLY A 57 15.86 14.59 4.42
N VAL A 58 16.02 13.59 3.56
CA VAL A 58 17.30 12.90 3.37
C VAL A 58 18.37 13.87 2.85
N LEU A 59 18.04 14.72 1.87
CA LEU A 59 18.97 15.72 1.32
C LEU A 59 19.33 16.81 2.33
N ALA A 60 18.41 17.16 3.24
CA ALA A 60 18.63 18.19 4.26
C ALA A 60 19.47 17.72 5.46
N GLY A 61 19.62 16.41 5.67
CA GLY A 61 20.39 15.89 6.81
C GLY A 61 20.21 14.42 7.13
N GLY A 62 19.80 13.59 6.16
CA GLY A 62 19.62 12.14 6.31
C GLY A 62 18.46 11.75 7.21
N LEU A 63 18.59 12.00 8.51
CA LEU A 63 17.65 11.59 9.55
C LEU A 63 16.26 12.24 9.41
N PHE A 64 16.14 13.38 8.72
CA PHE A 64 14.85 14.04 8.53
C PHE A 64 13.93 13.34 7.53
N GLY A 65 14.40 12.30 6.83
CA GLY A 65 13.61 11.55 5.85
C GLY A 65 12.34 10.89 6.43
N VAL A 66 12.29 10.60 7.73
CA VAL A 66 11.11 9.98 8.38
C VAL A 66 9.98 10.96 8.69
N VAL A 67 10.27 12.27 8.75
CA VAL A 67 9.32 13.27 9.26
C VAL A 67 8.11 13.40 8.32
N ALA A 68 8.36 13.60 7.02
CA ALA A 68 7.29 13.73 6.03
C ALA A 68 6.34 12.52 6.00
N PRO A 69 6.80 11.26 5.88
CA PRO A 69 5.88 10.13 5.83
C PRO A 69 5.12 9.90 7.13
N ILE A 70 5.69 10.21 8.31
CA ILE A 70 4.95 10.18 9.57
C ILE A 70 3.84 11.24 9.56
N THR A 71 4.17 12.49 9.19
CA THR A 71 3.19 13.57 9.12
C THR A 71 2.06 13.23 8.16
N VAL A 72 2.35 12.72 6.97
CA VAL A 72 1.33 12.31 5.99
C VAL A 72 0.50 11.15 6.52
N LEU A 73 1.12 10.13 7.14
CA LEU A 73 0.42 8.98 7.70
C LEU A 73 -0.58 9.39 8.79
N LEU A 74 -0.19 10.32 9.66
CA LEU A 74 -1.04 10.84 10.72
C LEU A 74 -2.14 11.77 10.19
N ALA A 75 -1.82 12.62 9.20
CA ALA A 75 -2.76 13.61 8.69
C ALA A 75 -3.84 13.01 7.78
N ARG A 76 -3.49 12.01 6.95
CA ARG A 76 -4.37 11.50 5.88
C ARG A 76 -4.40 9.99 5.74
N GLY A 77 -3.62 9.26 6.54
CA GLY A 77 -3.56 7.80 6.45
C GLY A 77 -4.85 7.10 6.87
N GLN A 78 -5.69 7.72 7.69
CA GLN A 78 -7.00 7.16 8.06
C GLN A 78 -8.07 7.41 6.99
N ASP A 79 -7.92 8.50 6.23
CA ASP A 79 -8.93 8.94 5.26
C ASP A 79 -8.79 8.24 3.91
N SER A 80 -7.55 7.91 3.53
CA SER A 80 -7.25 7.36 2.21
C SER A 80 -6.36 6.12 2.30
N PRO A 81 -6.88 4.94 1.88
CA PRO A 81 -6.08 3.73 1.78
C PRO A 81 -4.87 3.88 0.85
N TYR A 82 -4.99 4.69 -0.20
CA TYR A 82 -3.89 4.98 -1.13
C TYR A 82 -2.78 5.76 -0.42
N VAL A 83 -3.13 6.87 0.23
CA VAL A 83 -2.16 7.68 0.99
C VAL A 83 -1.52 6.85 2.11
N ARG A 84 -2.30 6.03 2.82
CA ARG A 84 -1.76 5.16 3.89
C ARG A 84 -0.69 4.22 3.37
N ARG A 85 -0.92 3.56 2.24
CA ARG A 85 0.04 2.62 1.64
C ARG A 85 1.32 3.34 1.19
N HIS A 86 1.20 4.53 0.58
CA HIS A 86 2.37 5.30 0.18
C HIS A 86 3.15 5.85 1.38
N ALA A 87 2.46 6.36 2.40
CA ALA A 87 3.09 6.89 3.60
C ALA A 87 3.78 5.79 4.43
N SER A 88 3.13 4.63 4.62
CA SER A 88 3.75 3.50 5.31
C SER A 88 4.92 2.91 4.51
N ALA A 89 4.83 2.81 3.18
CA ALA A 89 5.94 2.39 2.32
C ALA A 89 7.15 3.34 2.39
N ALA A 90 6.91 4.67 2.32
CA ALA A 90 7.96 5.67 2.49
C ALA A 90 8.63 5.57 3.86
N LEU A 91 7.84 5.48 4.94
CA LEU A 91 8.35 5.34 6.29
C LEU A 91 9.18 4.06 6.46
N ASN A 92 8.67 2.93 5.97
CA ASN A 92 9.36 1.65 6.01
C ASN A 92 10.71 1.69 5.29
N PHE A 93 10.76 2.33 4.12
CA PHE A 93 12.01 2.51 3.40
C PHE A 93 12.99 3.40 4.17
N GLN A 94 12.55 4.51 4.74
CA GLN A 94 13.40 5.41 5.53
C GLN A 94 13.97 4.72 6.78
N LEU A 95 13.14 3.95 7.49
CA LEU A 95 13.60 3.16 8.64
C LEU A 95 14.60 2.08 8.22
N THR A 96 14.35 1.42 7.08
CA THR A 96 15.30 0.43 6.54
C THR A 96 16.62 1.08 6.14
N ALA A 97 16.56 2.24 5.47
CA ALA A 97 17.74 2.98 5.06
C ALA A 97 18.55 3.49 6.25
N LEU A 98 17.88 3.98 7.30
CA LEU A 98 18.52 4.37 8.55
C LEU A 98 19.18 3.18 9.23
N LEU A 99 18.51 2.03 9.28
CA LEU A 99 19.07 0.81 9.84
C LEU A 99 20.33 0.37 9.09
N VAL A 100 20.29 0.33 7.76
CA VAL A 100 21.45 0.00 6.93
C VAL A 100 22.57 1.02 7.12
N ALA A 101 22.26 2.31 7.18
CA ALA A 101 23.26 3.36 7.40
C ALA A 101 23.95 3.22 8.76
N VAL A 102 23.20 2.96 9.83
CA VAL A 102 23.75 2.81 11.19
C VAL A 102 24.55 1.51 11.29
N VAL A 103 23.94 0.36 10.97
CA VAL A 103 24.58 -0.96 11.13
C VAL A 103 25.74 -1.12 10.15
N GLY A 104 25.50 -0.81 8.88
CA GLY A 104 26.51 -0.88 7.82
C GLY A 104 27.63 0.14 8.01
N GLY A 105 27.31 1.35 8.47
CA GLY A 105 28.32 2.37 8.79
C GLY A 105 29.21 1.96 9.94
N LEU A 106 28.65 1.48 11.06
CA LEU A 106 29.42 0.99 12.19
C LEU A 106 30.28 -0.23 11.82
N ALA A 107 29.73 -1.19 11.09
CA ALA A 107 30.48 -2.35 10.61
C ALA A 107 31.60 -1.94 9.64
N GLY A 108 31.32 -1.01 8.72
CA GLY A 108 32.30 -0.48 7.77
C GLY A 108 33.45 0.23 8.47
N ILE A 109 33.16 1.04 9.50
CA ILE A 109 34.18 1.69 10.34
C ILE A 109 35.03 0.64 11.06
N ALA A 110 34.41 -0.34 11.71
CA ALA A 110 35.11 -1.38 12.45
C ALA A 110 36.08 -2.18 11.56
N VAL A 111 35.63 -2.62 10.38
CA VAL A 111 36.47 -3.35 9.42
C VAL A 111 37.57 -2.47 8.86
N THR A 112 37.28 -1.19 8.60
CA THR A 112 38.29 -0.21 8.15
C THR A 112 39.39 -0.04 9.18
N VAL A 113 39.05 0.12 10.46
CA VAL A 113 40.03 0.23 11.55
C VAL A 113 40.86 -1.06 11.68
N LEU A 114 40.21 -2.22 11.66
CA LEU A 114 40.89 -3.53 11.78
C LEU A 114 41.87 -3.79 10.63
N THR A 115 41.56 -3.30 9.43
CA THR A 115 42.39 -3.47 8.23
C THR A 115 43.35 -2.31 7.98
N LEU A 116 43.53 -1.43 8.97
CA LEU A 116 44.39 -0.23 8.87
C LEU A 116 44.08 0.65 7.65
N GLY A 117 42.79 0.76 7.31
CA GLY A 117 42.31 1.60 6.21
C GLY A 117 42.10 0.88 4.88
N LEU A 118 42.61 -0.35 4.69
CA LEU A 118 42.54 -1.05 3.40
C LEU A 118 41.09 -1.31 2.96
N ALA A 119 40.18 -1.60 3.90
CA ALA A 119 38.78 -1.84 3.57
C ALA A 119 38.05 -0.63 2.98
N LEU A 120 38.59 0.60 3.08
CA LEU A 120 37.98 1.79 2.44
C LEU A 120 37.80 1.63 0.93
N ILE A 121 38.69 0.89 0.27
CA ILE A 121 38.62 0.62 -1.17
C ILE A 121 37.30 -0.07 -1.55
N VAL A 122 36.70 -0.83 -0.62
CA VAL A 122 35.44 -1.54 -0.84
C VAL A 122 34.27 -0.84 -0.14
N VAL A 123 34.47 -0.41 1.11
CA VAL A 123 33.41 0.20 1.94
C VAL A 123 32.92 1.51 1.33
N LEU A 124 33.82 2.37 0.87
CA LEU A 124 33.45 3.67 0.32
C LEU A 124 32.61 3.55 -0.97
N PRO A 125 33.03 2.80 -2.02
CA PRO A 125 32.19 2.65 -3.21
C PRO A 125 30.88 1.91 -2.93
N ALA A 126 30.87 0.92 -2.02
CA ALA A 126 29.64 0.26 -1.63
C ALA A 126 28.65 1.23 -0.96
N ALA A 127 29.12 2.11 -0.07
CA ALA A 127 28.30 3.13 0.56
C ALA A 127 27.75 4.14 -0.47
N LEU A 128 28.59 4.61 -1.40
CA LEU A 128 28.16 5.51 -2.47
C LEU A 128 27.12 4.87 -3.40
N ALA A 129 27.32 3.60 -3.76
CA ALA A 129 26.37 2.84 -4.57
C ALA A 129 25.02 2.69 -3.85
N TYR A 130 25.04 2.42 -2.55
CA TYR A 130 23.84 2.33 -1.74
C TYR A 130 23.08 3.67 -1.67
N VAL A 131 23.79 4.78 -1.45
CA VAL A 131 23.18 6.13 -1.43
C VAL A 131 22.56 6.45 -2.79
N ALA A 132 23.29 6.20 -3.89
CA ALA A 132 22.76 6.43 -5.23
C ALA A 132 21.50 5.60 -5.51
N PHE A 133 21.53 4.31 -5.16
CA PHE A 133 20.37 3.42 -5.24
C PHE A 133 19.18 3.97 -4.45
N ALA A 134 19.40 4.38 -3.19
CA ALA A 134 18.35 4.90 -2.32
C ALA A 134 17.70 6.16 -2.91
N LEU A 135 18.49 7.10 -3.42
CA LEU A 135 17.98 8.31 -4.05
C LEU A 135 17.14 7.99 -5.30
N VAL A 136 17.60 7.07 -6.15
CA VAL A 136 16.87 6.66 -7.36
C VAL A 136 15.50 6.07 -7.02
N VAL A 137 15.43 5.15 -6.05
CA VAL A 137 14.15 4.52 -5.69
C VAL A 137 13.19 5.50 -5.02
N MET A 138 13.71 6.50 -4.30
CA MET A 138 12.88 7.57 -3.71
C MET A 138 12.29 8.50 -4.76
N VAL A 139 13.07 8.88 -5.78
CA VAL A 139 12.56 9.66 -6.92
C VAL A 139 11.50 8.85 -7.66
N LEU A 140 11.76 7.57 -7.94
CA LEU A 140 10.80 6.72 -8.63
C LEU A 140 9.50 6.55 -7.83
N ALA A 141 9.59 6.33 -6.52
CA ALA A 141 8.42 6.26 -5.64
C ALA A 141 7.59 7.54 -5.68
N THR A 142 8.25 8.70 -5.68
CA THR A 142 7.60 10.01 -5.76
C THR A 142 6.86 10.18 -7.09
N VAL A 143 7.52 9.90 -8.22
CA VAL A 143 6.93 10.00 -9.56
C VAL A 143 5.72 9.08 -9.69
N ARG A 144 5.83 7.83 -9.25
CA ARG A 144 4.75 6.84 -9.30
C ARG A 144 3.56 7.23 -8.44
N ALA A 145 3.82 7.77 -7.24
CA ALA A 145 2.78 8.28 -6.36
C ALA A 145 1.96 9.43 -6.99
N VAL A 146 2.64 10.37 -7.65
CA VAL A 146 1.96 11.48 -8.35
C VAL A 146 1.18 10.98 -9.57
N GLN A 147 1.63 9.90 -10.21
CA GLN A 147 0.92 9.25 -11.32
C GLN A 147 -0.31 8.44 -10.86
N GLY A 148 -0.51 8.24 -9.55
CA GLY A 148 -1.58 7.40 -9.03
C GLY A 148 -1.27 5.91 -9.09
N GLU A 149 0.01 5.55 -9.27
CA GLU A 149 0.49 4.17 -9.29
C GLU A 149 1.05 3.77 -7.93
N GLU A 150 0.87 2.51 -7.56
CA GLU A 150 1.53 1.93 -6.39
C GLU A 150 3.00 1.68 -6.70
N TYR A 151 3.90 2.06 -5.78
CA TYR A 151 5.33 1.74 -5.89
C TYR A 151 5.78 0.95 -4.68
N ARG A 152 6.41 -0.20 -4.94
CA ARG A 152 6.94 -1.08 -3.89
C ARG A 152 8.43 -0.88 -3.79
N TYR A 153 8.89 -0.34 -2.66
CA TYR A 153 10.32 -0.13 -2.43
C TYR A 153 11.07 -1.46 -2.42
N PRO A 154 12.08 -1.64 -3.29
CA PRO A 154 13.00 -2.74 -3.17
C PRO A 154 13.75 -2.64 -1.84
N LEU A 155 14.02 -3.79 -1.21
CA LEU A 155 14.77 -3.88 0.04
C LEU A 155 14.14 -3.11 1.22
N SER A 156 12.81 -2.91 1.24
CA SER A 156 12.11 -2.30 2.39
C SER A 156 11.58 -3.35 3.36
N ILE A 157 11.83 -3.15 4.66
CA ILE A 157 11.27 -3.97 5.74
C ILE A 157 9.93 -3.35 6.18
N PRO A 158 8.81 -4.11 6.20
CA PRO A 158 7.49 -3.58 6.50
C PRO A 158 7.24 -3.43 8.01
N PHE A 159 7.81 -2.39 8.62
CA PHE A 159 7.60 -2.08 10.05
C PHE A 159 6.18 -1.59 10.34
N VAL A 160 5.61 -0.78 9.45
CA VAL A 160 4.28 -0.16 9.56
C VAL A 160 3.38 -0.66 8.43
N ARG A 161 2.09 -0.90 8.72
CA ARG A 161 1.06 -1.41 7.78
C ARG A 161 -0.13 -0.46 7.63
#